data_AF-A0A5S4EMD9-F1
#
_entry.id   AF-A0A5S4EMD9-F1
#
_cell.length_a   1.000
_cell.length_b   1.000
_cell.length_c   1.000
_cell.angle_alpha   90.00
_cell.angle_beta   90.00
_cell.angle_gamma   90.00
#
_symmetry.space_group_name_H-M   'P 1'
#
loop_
_entity.id
_entity.type
_entity.pdbx_description
1 polymer ?
#
loop_
_entity_poly.entity_id
_entity_poly.type
_entity_poly.pdbx_seq_one_letter_code
_entity_poly.pdbx_strand_id
1 'polypeptide(L)'
;MTNGRSGALTRAFRRRWRAVRRTVVASFLFLAAHGAGAFEAWLPQADWRFERGVVAPWAPAKTQVPTDRRLAGKSLRFTPTRVEAPEPLACAAARYEFVLTPAPGLFQGSLPPPAEQAARRLGIAHLPLLSLQVTCDNGLFDYHLITSRKALLGLDNVVWTLSRAAEAESPEAATLNLLHVHMTHDMVFDAASVARKRAYLTPGLRGAIADYFKRPRPQDEVPPINGDPFTDSQEYPDRFLPGRARIDGARASVPIRLGDGSRDWQVEVLLLREGSRWRVDDLRYPGGATLRGLLQPAPS
;
A
#
# COMPACT_ATOMS: atom_id res chain seq x y z
N MET A 1 -81.98 -22.60 -44.20
CA MET A 1 -82.23 -21.72 -43.04
C MET A 1 -81.29 -22.13 -41.92
N THR A 2 -80.57 -21.14 -41.36
CA THR A 2 -80.01 -21.06 -39.97
C THR A 2 -79.22 -22.26 -39.44
N ASN A 3 -77.90 -22.16 -39.36
CA ASN A 3 -77.09 -21.62 -38.24
C ASN A 3 -76.67 -22.70 -37.22
N GLY A 4 -75.39 -22.68 -36.82
CA GLY A 4 -75.06 -22.91 -35.40
C GLY A 4 -73.84 -23.77 -35.05
N ARG A 5 -72.69 -23.08 -34.90
CA ARG A 5 -71.70 -23.18 -33.80
C ARG A 5 -70.97 -24.49 -33.43
N SER A 6 -69.64 -24.38 -33.56
CA SER A 6 -68.58 -24.48 -32.53
C SER A 6 -68.39 -25.76 -31.71
N GLY A 7 -67.15 -26.28 -31.72
CA GLY A 7 -66.62 -27.10 -30.62
C GLY A 7 -65.39 -27.98 -30.95
N ALA A 8 -64.23 -27.54 -30.46
CA ALA A 8 -63.12 -28.31 -29.86
C ALA A 8 -62.44 -29.53 -30.55
N LEU A 9 -61.10 -29.42 -30.62
CA LEU A 9 -60.08 -30.42 -30.23
C LEU A 9 -60.07 -31.81 -30.91
N THR A 10 -59.03 -32.11 -31.71
CA THR A 10 -57.83 -32.90 -31.30
C THR A 10 -57.07 -33.52 -32.49
N ARG A 11 -55.73 -33.48 -32.33
CA ARG A 11 -54.71 -34.46 -32.75
C ARG A 11 -54.78 -35.05 -34.17
N ALA A 12 -53.73 -34.76 -34.94
CA ALA A 12 -53.03 -35.80 -35.69
C ALA A 12 -51.62 -35.36 -36.11
N PHE A 13 -50.83 -36.39 -36.44
CA PHE A 13 -49.54 -36.38 -37.15
C PHE A 13 -48.27 -36.14 -36.33
N ARG A 14 -47.17 -36.87 -36.54
CA ARG A 14 -46.84 -38.25 -37.00
C ARG A 14 -45.30 -38.25 -37.04
N ARG A 15 -44.72 -39.43 -36.80
CA ARG A 15 -43.43 -39.91 -37.36
C ARG A 15 -42.12 -39.32 -36.83
N ARG A 16 -41.55 -40.11 -35.91
CA ARG A 16 -40.13 -40.32 -35.63
C ARG A 16 -39.28 -40.38 -36.91
N TRP A 17 -38.26 -39.53 -36.97
CA TRP A 17 -37.06 -39.76 -37.77
C TRP A 17 -35.87 -39.88 -36.80
N ARG A 18 -35.16 -41.01 -36.88
CA ARG A 18 -33.94 -41.27 -36.13
C ARG A 18 -32.80 -40.52 -36.82
N ALA A 19 -32.29 -39.46 -36.19
CA ALA A 19 -31.06 -38.82 -36.62
C ALA A 19 -29.88 -39.40 -35.81
N VAL A 20 -28.90 -39.93 -36.55
CA VAL A 20 -27.64 -40.47 -36.05
C VAL A 20 -26.84 -39.34 -35.36
N ARG A 21 -26.53 -39.52 -34.08
CA ARG A 21 -25.68 -38.61 -33.31
C ARG A 21 -24.24 -38.72 -33.80
N ARG A 22 -23.76 -37.74 -34.58
CA ARG A 22 -22.33 -37.47 -34.73
C ARG A 22 -21.89 -36.57 -33.58
N THR A 23 -21.28 -37.16 -32.57
CA THR A 23 -20.67 -36.43 -31.46
C THR A 23 -19.37 -35.79 -31.97
N VAL A 24 -19.42 -34.51 -32.31
CA VAL A 24 -18.21 -33.69 -32.48
C VAL A 24 -17.72 -33.37 -31.07
N VAL A 25 -16.66 -34.05 -30.64
CA VAL A 25 -15.92 -33.68 -29.42
C VAL A 25 -15.12 -32.43 -29.78
N ALA A 26 -15.67 -31.26 -29.48
CA ALA A 26 -14.92 -30.02 -29.49
C ALA A 26 -13.96 -30.04 -28.29
N SER A 27 -12.72 -30.44 -28.52
CA SER A 27 -11.64 -30.28 -27.57
C SER A 27 -11.37 -28.79 -27.39
N PHE A 28 -12.04 -28.18 -26.40
CA PHE A 28 -11.68 -26.88 -25.88
C PHE A 28 -10.34 -27.01 -25.15
N LEU A 29 -9.25 -26.78 -25.89
CA LEU A 29 -7.98 -26.39 -25.29
C LEU A 29 -8.23 -25.08 -24.56
N PHE A 30 -8.44 -25.15 -23.25
CA PHE A 30 -8.38 -24.01 -22.37
C PHE A 30 -6.95 -23.48 -22.40
N LEU A 31 -6.70 -22.54 -23.31
CA LEU A 31 -5.65 -21.54 -23.11
C LEU A 31 -6.05 -20.77 -21.85
N ALA A 32 -5.51 -21.19 -20.71
CA ALA A 32 -5.54 -20.38 -19.51
C ALA A 32 -4.76 -19.10 -19.85
N ALA A 33 -5.50 -18.05 -20.22
CA ALA A 33 -4.96 -16.71 -20.16
C ALA A 33 -4.38 -16.57 -18.75
N HIS A 34 -3.07 -16.38 -18.66
CA HIS A 34 -2.42 -16.00 -17.42
C HIS A 34 -2.91 -14.59 -17.13
N GLY A 35 -4.10 -14.49 -16.53
CA GLY A 35 -4.63 -13.24 -16.05
C GLY A 35 -3.58 -12.66 -15.13
N ALA A 36 -3.18 -11.42 -15.39
CA ALA A 36 -2.45 -10.64 -14.40
C ALA A 36 -3.24 -10.74 -13.09
N GLY A 37 -2.67 -11.45 -12.11
CA GLY A 37 -3.35 -11.66 -10.83
C GLY A 37 -3.79 -10.30 -10.28
N ALA A 38 -5.05 -10.20 -9.86
CA ALA A 38 -5.56 -8.97 -9.28
C ALA A 38 -4.67 -8.54 -8.10
N PHE A 39 -4.32 -7.25 -8.04
CA PHE A 39 -3.55 -6.70 -6.94
C PHE A 39 -4.33 -6.89 -5.63
N GLU A 40 -3.84 -7.74 -4.74
CA GLU A 40 -4.38 -7.91 -3.39
C GLU A 40 -3.61 -7.00 -2.45
N ALA A 41 -4.27 -5.96 -1.92
CA ALA A 41 -3.65 -5.04 -0.98
C ALA A 41 -3.21 -5.77 0.29
N TRP A 42 -2.02 -5.43 0.77
CA TRP A 42 -1.55 -5.83 2.09
C TRP A 42 -1.68 -4.65 3.06
N LEU A 43 -2.17 -4.96 4.25
CA LEU A 43 -2.27 -4.01 5.35
C LEU A 43 -1.49 -4.56 6.53
N PRO A 44 -0.91 -3.70 7.38
CA PRO A 44 -0.31 -4.15 8.61
C PRO A 44 -1.40 -4.77 9.51
N GLN A 45 -1.44 -6.10 9.60
CA GLN A 45 -2.56 -6.87 10.20
C GLN A 45 -2.55 -6.88 11.74
N ALA A 46 -1.95 -5.88 12.36
CA ALA A 46 -1.77 -5.84 13.80
C ALA A 46 -2.97 -5.20 14.51
N ASP A 47 -3.29 -5.74 15.69
CA ASP A 47 -4.21 -5.10 16.62
C ASP A 47 -3.54 -3.85 17.20
N TRP A 48 -4.08 -2.69 16.84
CA TRP A 48 -3.74 -1.42 17.46
C TRP A 48 -4.56 -1.26 18.73
N ARG A 49 -3.99 -0.61 19.74
CA ARG A 49 -4.67 -0.25 20.98
C ARG A 49 -4.54 1.24 21.21
N PHE A 50 -5.62 1.87 21.60
CA PHE A 50 -5.61 3.27 22.03
C PHE A 50 -4.97 3.35 23.42
N GLU A 51 -3.87 4.09 23.55
CA GLU A 51 -3.16 4.26 24.82
C GLU A 51 -3.80 5.38 25.65
N ARG A 52 -3.81 6.60 25.08
CA ARG A 52 -4.27 7.81 25.74
C ARG A 52 -4.72 8.85 24.73
N GLY A 53 -5.64 9.70 25.15
CA GLY A 53 -6.03 10.92 24.43
C GLY A 53 -5.46 12.15 25.12
N VAL A 54 -5.06 13.14 24.33
CA VAL A 54 -4.72 14.49 24.82
C VAL A 54 -5.55 15.51 24.06
N VAL A 55 -5.94 16.61 24.73
CA VAL A 55 -6.65 17.71 24.07
C VAL A 55 -5.79 18.21 22.90
N ALA A 56 -6.40 18.29 21.73
CA ALA A 56 -5.71 18.68 20.52
C ALA A 56 -5.34 20.17 20.57
N PRO A 57 -4.24 20.59 19.91
CA PRO A 57 -3.79 21.98 19.93
C PRO A 57 -4.73 22.95 19.19
N TRP A 58 -5.66 22.43 18.39
CA TRP A 58 -6.70 23.19 17.70
C TRP A 58 -8.02 23.23 18.45
N ALA A 59 -8.13 22.51 19.57
CA ALA A 59 -9.35 22.45 20.34
C ALA A 59 -9.72 23.84 20.90
N PRO A 60 -11.01 24.18 20.97
CA PRO A 60 -11.46 25.35 21.68
C PRO A 60 -10.95 25.41 23.13
N ALA A 61 -10.83 26.63 23.67
CA ALA A 61 -10.49 26.80 25.07
C ALA A 61 -11.52 26.09 25.96
N LYS A 62 -11.05 25.44 27.04
CA LYS A 62 -11.84 24.63 27.97
C LYS A 62 -12.32 23.28 27.43
N THR A 63 -11.91 22.86 26.23
CA THR A 63 -12.10 21.46 25.82
C THR A 63 -11.42 20.55 26.85
N GLN A 64 -12.20 19.63 27.41
CA GLN A 64 -11.69 18.57 28.26
C GLN A 64 -11.62 17.30 27.44
N VAL A 65 -10.64 16.44 27.74
CA VAL A 65 -10.71 15.07 27.23
C VAL A 65 -11.99 14.45 27.79
N PRO A 66 -12.86 13.86 26.94
CA PRO A 66 -14.08 13.21 27.42
C PRO A 66 -13.73 12.23 28.56
N THR A 67 -14.43 12.37 29.69
CA THR A 67 -14.18 11.57 30.91
C THR A 67 -14.50 10.10 30.71
N ASP A 68 -15.40 9.81 29.77
CA ASP A 68 -15.49 8.52 29.12
C ASP A 68 -14.20 8.30 28.34
N ARG A 69 -13.31 7.51 28.92
CA ARG A 69 -12.17 6.81 28.28
C ARG A 69 -12.66 5.90 27.12
N ARG A 70 -13.50 6.40 26.22
CA ARG A 70 -14.32 5.64 25.28
C ARG A 70 -13.46 4.81 24.34
N LEU A 71 -12.32 5.36 23.95
CA LEU A 71 -11.31 4.68 23.14
C LEU A 71 -10.16 4.09 23.95
N ALA A 72 -9.72 4.71 25.06
CA ALA A 72 -8.53 4.22 25.78
C ALA A 72 -8.69 2.74 26.21
N GLY A 73 -7.70 1.92 25.89
CA GLY A 73 -7.70 0.48 26.13
C GLY A 73 -8.50 -0.36 25.11
N LYS A 74 -9.30 0.27 24.25
CA LYS A 74 -9.98 -0.40 23.12
C LYS A 74 -8.97 -0.73 22.03
N SER A 75 -9.38 -1.65 21.16
CA SER A 75 -8.59 -2.07 20.02
C SER A 75 -9.16 -1.54 18.72
N LEU A 76 -8.28 -1.44 17.73
CA LEU A 76 -8.59 -1.16 16.34
C LEU A 76 -7.85 -2.17 15.48
N ARG A 77 -8.53 -2.75 14.49
CA ARG A 77 -7.94 -3.67 13.51
C ARG A 77 -8.33 -3.26 12.10
N PHE A 78 -7.32 -3.11 11.25
CA PHE A 78 -7.50 -2.96 9.82
C PHE A 78 -7.63 -4.35 9.18
N THR A 79 -8.68 -4.54 8.41
CA THR A 79 -8.85 -5.73 7.56
C THR A 79 -8.93 -5.28 6.10
N PRO A 80 -8.88 -6.19 5.11
CA PRO A 80 -8.79 -5.81 3.70
C PRO A 80 -9.86 -4.81 3.22
N THR A 81 -11.08 -4.86 3.76
CA THR A 81 -12.20 -4.01 3.31
C THR A 81 -13.00 -3.38 4.44
N ARG A 82 -12.60 -3.54 5.70
CA ARG A 82 -13.30 -2.98 6.87
C ARG A 82 -12.32 -2.59 7.97
N VAL A 83 -12.73 -1.62 8.78
CA VAL A 83 -12.09 -1.29 10.06
C VAL A 83 -12.94 -1.81 11.20
N GLU A 84 -12.35 -2.66 12.04
CA GLU A 84 -12.96 -3.11 13.29
C GLU A 84 -12.46 -2.21 14.43
N ALA A 85 -13.33 -1.35 14.94
CA ALA A 85 -13.01 -0.39 16.00
C ALA A 85 -14.29 0.04 16.72
N PRO A 86 -14.22 0.82 17.82
CA PRO A 86 -15.38 1.55 18.32
C PRO A 86 -15.84 2.65 17.35
N GLU A 87 -17.14 2.93 17.33
CA GLU A 87 -17.70 4.08 16.61
C GLU A 87 -17.05 5.40 17.09
N PRO A 88 -16.79 6.37 16.18
CA PRO A 88 -17.14 6.38 14.75
C PRO A 88 -16.07 5.75 13.82
N LEU A 89 -15.07 5.05 14.35
CA LEU A 89 -13.95 4.53 13.54
C LEU A 89 -14.25 3.17 12.90
N ALA A 90 -15.31 2.49 13.32
CA ALA A 90 -15.77 1.26 12.68
C ALA A 90 -16.31 1.58 11.29
N CYS A 91 -15.99 0.76 10.28
CA CYS A 91 -16.49 0.98 8.93
C CYS A 91 -16.47 -0.31 8.12
N ALA A 92 -17.49 -0.51 7.28
CA ALA A 92 -17.69 -1.74 6.53
C ALA A 92 -17.07 -1.72 5.12
N ALA A 93 -16.74 -0.53 4.61
CA ALA A 93 -16.23 -0.31 3.25
C ALA A 93 -14.95 0.53 3.25
N ALA A 94 -13.90 0.00 3.87
CA ALA A 94 -12.61 0.66 4.01
C ALA A 94 -11.74 0.50 2.76
N ARG A 95 -11.10 1.58 2.35
CA ARG A 95 -9.99 1.63 1.39
C ARG A 95 -8.80 2.28 2.06
N TYR A 96 -7.61 1.84 1.69
CA TYR A 96 -6.39 2.16 2.40
C TYR A 96 -5.33 2.67 1.46
N GLU A 97 -4.57 3.63 1.94
CA GLU A 97 -3.39 4.12 1.24
C GLU A 97 -2.40 4.71 2.24
N PHE A 98 -1.11 4.51 2.00
CA PHE A 98 -0.08 5.26 2.71
C PHE A 98 0.20 6.54 1.97
N VAL A 99 0.10 7.68 2.64
CA VAL A 99 0.28 9.01 2.06
C VAL A 99 1.35 9.78 2.82
N LEU A 100 2.17 10.54 2.12
CA LEU A 100 3.09 11.49 2.73
C LEU A 100 2.33 12.74 3.15
N THR A 101 2.31 13.02 4.44
CA THR A 101 1.58 14.16 5.00
C THR A 101 2.56 15.21 5.53
N PRO A 102 2.68 16.38 4.87
CA PRO A 102 3.46 17.49 5.42
C PRO A 102 2.74 18.09 6.63
N ALA A 103 3.45 18.90 7.42
CA ALA A 103 2.89 19.49 8.65
C ALA A 103 1.54 20.21 8.44
N PRO A 104 1.37 21.06 7.40
CA PRO A 104 0.09 21.73 7.13
C PRO A 104 -1.06 20.78 6.74
N GLY A 105 -0.79 19.53 6.38
CA GLY A 105 -1.82 18.53 6.07
C GLY A 105 -2.19 17.62 7.25
N LEU A 106 -1.39 17.61 8.33
CA LEU A 106 -1.63 16.74 9.48
C LEU A 106 -2.97 17.08 10.16
N PHE A 107 -3.67 16.03 10.61
CA PHE A 107 -5.00 16.14 11.24
C PHE A 107 -5.97 16.96 10.38
N GLN A 108 -6.01 16.65 9.08
CA GLN A 108 -6.83 17.34 8.08
C GLN A 108 -6.58 18.86 8.04
N GLY A 109 -5.33 19.26 8.28
CA GLY A 109 -4.92 20.66 8.31
C GLY A 109 -5.34 21.44 9.55
N SER A 110 -5.78 20.75 10.61
CA SER A 110 -6.24 21.42 11.83
C SER A 110 -5.11 22.01 12.68
N LEU A 111 -3.84 21.67 12.44
CA LEU A 111 -2.74 22.19 13.26
C LEU A 111 -2.65 23.72 13.20
N PRO A 112 -2.56 24.41 14.36
CA PRO A 112 -2.38 25.86 14.36
C PRO A 112 -1.01 26.25 13.81
N PRO A 113 -0.89 27.39 13.09
CA PRO A 113 0.39 27.85 12.59
C PRO A 113 1.32 28.30 13.74
N PRO A 114 2.65 28.10 13.63
CA PRO A 114 3.33 27.30 12.60
C PRO A 114 3.07 25.80 12.79
N ALA A 115 2.59 25.13 11.75
CA ALA A 115 2.11 23.75 11.82
C ALA A 115 3.22 22.77 12.23
N GLU A 116 4.46 23.00 11.79
CA GLU A 116 5.65 22.23 12.16
C GLU A 116 5.90 22.29 13.67
N GLN A 117 5.73 23.48 14.26
CA GLN A 117 5.93 23.66 15.70
C GLN A 117 4.80 22.98 16.50
N ALA A 118 3.55 23.07 16.01
CA ALA A 118 2.43 22.35 16.60
C ALA A 118 2.61 20.82 16.52
N ALA A 119 3.07 20.30 15.38
CA ALA A 119 3.39 18.90 15.19
C ALA A 119 4.47 18.42 16.18
N ARG A 120 5.56 19.20 16.35
CA ARG A 120 6.62 18.88 17.32
C ARG A 120 6.12 18.79 18.76
N ARG A 121 5.18 19.65 19.16
CA ARG A 121 4.54 19.58 20.50
C ARG A 121 3.73 18.30 20.71
N LEU A 122 3.25 17.68 19.63
CA LEU A 122 2.57 16.38 19.65
C LEU A 122 3.56 15.19 19.63
N GLY A 123 4.87 15.45 19.65
CA GLY A 123 5.91 14.42 19.63
C GLY A 123 6.31 13.95 18.24
N ILE A 124 5.92 14.67 17.19
CA ILE A 124 6.33 14.37 15.81
C ILE A 124 7.73 14.95 15.58
N ALA A 125 8.74 14.08 15.49
CA ALA A 125 10.14 14.48 15.40
C ALA A 125 10.57 14.88 13.99
N HIS A 126 10.03 14.19 12.98
CA HIS A 126 10.41 14.32 11.57
C HIS A 126 9.18 14.53 10.69
N LEU A 127 9.36 15.30 9.62
CA LEU A 127 8.34 15.65 8.63
C LEU A 127 8.98 15.58 7.22
N PRO A 128 8.20 15.27 6.17
CA PRO A 128 6.80 14.86 6.21
C PRO A 128 6.63 13.52 6.92
N LEU A 129 5.41 13.25 7.40
CA LEU A 129 5.10 12.04 8.13
C LEU A 129 4.36 11.05 7.23
N LEU A 130 4.62 9.75 7.38
CA LEU A 130 3.82 8.75 6.72
C LEU A 130 2.48 8.58 7.45
N SER A 131 1.36 8.71 6.74
CA SER A 131 0.02 8.47 7.27
C SER A 131 -0.61 7.29 6.58
N LEU A 132 -1.23 6.38 7.34
CA LEU A 132 -2.19 5.45 6.77
C LEU A 132 -3.53 6.18 6.67
N GLN A 133 -3.90 6.54 5.46
CA GLN A 133 -5.21 7.10 5.16
C GLN A 133 -6.22 5.98 4.98
N VAL A 134 -7.37 6.13 5.63
CA VAL A 134 -8.49 5.20 5.55
C VAL A 134 -9.72 5.93 5.07
N THR A 135 -10.11 5.65 3.84
CA THR A 135 -11.36 6.13 3.25
C THR A 135 -12.45 5.13 3.58
N CYS A 136 -13.50 5.59 4.24
CA CYS A 136 -14.63 4.81 4.68
C CYS A 136 -15.96 5.43 4.23
N ASP A 137 -17.02 4.64 4.34
CA ASP A 137 -18.39 5.08 4.08
C ASP A 137 -18.88 6.16 5.06
N ASN A 138 -18.28 6.22 6.26
CA ASN A 138 -18.59 7.21 7.29
C ASN A 138 -17.57 8.36 7.40
N GLY A 139 -16.51 8.38 6.59
CA GLY A 139 -15.54 9.47 6.62
C GLY A 139 -14.13 9.09 6.16
N LEU A 140 -13.22 10.05 6.32
CA LEU A 140 -11.80 9.90 6.05
C LEU A 140 -11.04 9.99 7.37
N PHE A 141 -10.18 9.01 7.65
CA PHE A 141 -9.37 8.98 8.86
C PHE A 141 -7.89 8.79 8.54
N ASP A 142 -7.05 9.68 9.04
CA ASP A 142 -5.60 9.58 8.90
C ASP A 142 -4.96 9.08 10.19
N TYR A 143 -4.22 7.97 10.08
CA TYR A 143 -3.41 7.41 11.16
C TYR A 143 -1.96 7.78 10.91
N HIS A 144 -1.50 8.83 11.57
CA HIS A 144 -0.17 9.42 11.40
C HIS A 144 0.90 8.56 12.09
N LEU A 145 1.73 7.85 11.32
CA LEU A 145 2.69 6.87 11.84
C LEU A 145 3.96 7.55 12.36
N ILE A 146 4.03 7.81 13.65
CA ILE A 146 5.23 8.37 14.29
C ILE A 146 6.37 7.34 14.42
N THR A 147 6.04 6.06 14.47
CA THR A 147 6.99 4.93 14.35
C THR A 147 6.26 3.74 13.73
N SER A 148 6.98 2.64 13.43
CA SER A 148 6.34 1.40 12.98
C SER A 148 5.34 0.78 13.99
N ARG A 149 5.36 1.22 15.26
CA ARG A 149 4.52 0.67 16.35
C ARG A 149 3.64 1.71 17.05
N LYS A 150 3.71 2.98 16.65
CA LYS A 150 2.93 4.06 17.24
C LYS A 150 2.36 4.96 16.16
N ALA A 151 1.11 5.35 16.34
CA ALA A 151 0.41 6.26 15.46
C ALA A 151 -0.33 7.32 16.27
N LEU A 152 -0.64 8.45 15.64
CA LEU A 152 -1.53 9.48 16.16
C LEU A 152 -2.78 9.55 15.28
N LEU A 153 -3.93 9.73 15.92
CA LEU A 153 -5.22 9.94 15.27
C LEU A 153 -5.89 11.19 15.88
N GLY A 154 -6.36 12.11 15.05
CA GLY A 154 -7.22 13.20 15.49
C GLY A 154 -8.68 12.78 15.45
N LEU A 155 -9.40 12.92 16.56
CA LEU A 155 -10.84 12.67 16.62
C LEU A 155 -11.47 13.53 17.72
N ASP A 156 -12.56 14.23 17.40
CA ASP A 156 -13.35 15.04 18.35
C ASP A 156 -12.50 15.99 19.21
N ASN A 157 -11.58 16.73 18.58
CA ASN A 157 -10.64 17.65 19.24
C ASN A 157 -9.69 16.98 20.26
N VAL A 158 -9.48 15.67 20.12
CA VAL A 158 -8.52 14.89 20.90
C VAL A 158 -7.53 14.22 19.95
N VAL A 159 -6.24 14.29 20.29
CA VAL A 159 -5.20 13.48 19.65
C VAL A 159 -5.04 12.20 20.44
N TRP A 160 -5.40 11.08 19.81
CA TRP A 160 -5.24 9.74 20.38
C TRP A 160 -3.90 9.14 19.96
N THR A 161 -3.15 8.63 20.93
CA THR A 161 -1.98 7.77 20.66
C THR A 161 -2.43 6.32 20.56
N LEU A 162 -2.10 5.67 19.45
CA LEU A 162 -2.28 4.24 19.25
C LEU A 162 -0.93 3.55 19.32
N SER A 163 -0.91 2.31 19.82
CA SER A 163 0.25 1.44 19.73
C SER A 163 -0.10 0.03 19.33
N ARG A 164 0.88 -0.68 18.79
CA ARG A 164 0.77 -2.09 18.43
C ARG A 164 2.01 -2.86 18.84
N ALA A 165 1.86 -4.18 18.92
CA ALA A 165 3.01 -5.07 19.04
C ALA A 165 3.93 -4.94 17.82
N ALA A 166 5.16 -5.44 17.94
CA ALA A 166 6.03 -5.57 16.78
C ALA A 166 5.35 -6.49 15.74
N GLU A 167 5.36 -6.06 14.49
CA GLU A 167 4.88 -6.87 13.37
C GLU A 167 5.81 -8.07 13.18
N ALA A 168 5.23 -9.21 12.80
CA ALA A 168 6.04 -10.37 12.46
C ALA A 168 6.95 -10.03 11.26
N GLU A 169 8.16 -10.60 11.25
CA GLU A 169 9.05 -10.45 10.10
C GLU A 169 8.39 -11.03 8.85
N SER A 170 8.04 -10.16 7.90
CA SER A 170 7.44 -10.52 6.62
C SER A 170 8.04 -9.70 5.49
N PRO A 171 7.94 -10.18 4.22
CA PRO A 171 8.39 -9.40 3.08
C PRO A 171 7.67 -8.05 2.98
N GLU A 172 6.37 -8.01 3.27
CA GLU A 172 5.58 -6.78 3.21
C GLU A 172 5.98 -5.78 4.29
N ALA A 173 6.22 -6.24 5.53
CA ALA A 173 6.73 -5.39 6.60
C ALA A 173 8.11 -4.80 6.26
N ALA A 174 9.00 -5.60 5.65
CA ALA A 174 10.30 -5.12 5.18
C ALA A 174 10.15 -4.06 4.06
N THR A 175 9.26 -4.28 3.10
CA THR A 175 8.94 -3.33 2.04
C THR A 175 8.36 -2.02 2.59
N LEU A 176 7.38 -2.09 3.50
CA LEU A 176 6.80 -0.91 4.13
C LEU A 176 7.85 -0.11 4.90
N ASN A 177 8.72 -0.77 5.66
CA ASN A 177 9.77 -0.06 6.42
C ASN A 177 10.81 0.60 5.51
N LEU A 178 11.17 -0.03 4.39
CA LEU A 178 12.01 0.59 3.35
C LEU A 178 11.34 1.86 2.81
N LEU A 179 10.08 1.75 2.36
CA LEU A 179 9.35 2.87 1.76
C LEU A 179 9.10 4.00 2.76
N HIS A 180 8.79 3.67 4.02
CA HIS A 180 8.68 4.68 5.08
C HIS A 180 9.97 5.49 5.16
N VAL A 181 11.12 4.85 5.35
CA VAL A 181 12.40 5.59 5.45
C VAL A 181 12.72 6.34 4.16
N HIS A 182 12.46 5.74 3.01
CA HIS A 182 12.76 6.33 1.71
C HIS A 182 11.93 7.59 1.45
N MET A 183 10.61 7.49 1.58
CA MET A 183 9.67 8.55 1.17
C MET A 183 9.52 9.67 2.20
N THR A 184 9.89 9.45 3.47
CA THR A 184 9.88 10.50 4.51
C THR A 184 11.19 11.27 4.61
N HIS A 185 12.14 11.01 3.72
CA HIS A 185 13.45 11.67 3.64
C HIS A 185 13.73 12.12 2.21
N ASP A 186 14.87 12.76 2.01
CA ASP A 186 15.36 13.04 0.67
C ASP A 186 15.53 11.73 -0.13
N MET A 187 14.79 11.63 -1.24
CA MET A 187 14.70 10.49 -2.14
C MET A 187 15.76 10.52 -3.25
N VAL A 188 16.62 11.54 -3.30
CA VAL A 188 17.76 11.59 -4.24
C VAL A 188 18.55 10.29 -4.17
N PHE A 189 18.90 9.74 -5.34
CA PHE A 189 19.66 8.50 -5.44
C PHE A 189 21.16 8.76 -5.26
N ASP A 190 21.57 8.94 -4.02
CA ASP A 190 22.96 9.16 -3.63
C ASP A 190 23.42 8.24 -2.48
N ALA A 191 24.70 8.35 -2.11
CA ALA A 191 25.29 7.56 -1.04
C ALA A 191 24.62 7.79 0.33
N ALA A 192 24.18 9.01 0.64
CA ALA A 192 23.58 9.35 1.93
C ALA A 192 22.18 8.74 2.07
N SER A 193 21.38 8.85 1.02
CA SER A 193 20.06 8.25 0.87
C SER A 193 20.10 6.73 0.96
N VAL A 194 21.08 6.10 0.30
CA VAL A 194 21.29 4.65 0.37
C VAL A 194 21.77 4.21 1.76
N ALA A 195 22.62 5.00 2.43
CA ALA A 195 23.08 4.70 3.77
C ALA A 195 21.94 4.66 4.80
N ARG A 196 20.95 5.56 4.70
CA ARG A 196 19.73 5.54 5.55
C ARG A 196 18.95 4.23 5.40
N LYS A 197 18.93 3.66 4.20
CA LYS A 197 18.21 2.42 3.87
C LYS A 197 19.01 1.14 4.15
N ARG A 198 20.26 1.24 4.59
CA ARG A 198 21.21 0.10 4.73
C ARG A 198 20.64 -1.12 5.45
N ALA A 199 19.80 -0.90 6.48
CA ALA A 199 19.23 -2.00 7.26
C ALA A 199 18.24 -2.87 6.46
N TYR A 200 17.63 -2.32 5.41
CA TYR A 200 16.59 -2.96 4.60
C TYR A 200 17.10 -3.56 3.29
N LEU A 201 18.34 -3.23 2.88
CA LEU A 201 18.93 -3.71 1.64
C LEU A 201 19.88 -4.89 1.89
N THR A 202 19.90 -5.87 0.98
CA THR A 202 20.90 -6.95 1.05
C THR A 202 22.31 -6.38 0.91
N PRO A 203 23.34 -7.03 1.50
CA PRO A 203 24.74 -6.66 1.24
C PRO A 203 25.08 -6.62 -0.25
N GLY A 204 24.55 -7.57 -1.03
CA GLY A 204 24.78 -7.64 -2.47
C GLY A 204 24.23 -6.43 -3.23
N LEU A 205 23.00 -5.98 -2.94
CA LEU A 205 22.44 -4.79 -3.58
C LEU A 205 23.21 -3.53 -3.19
N ARG A 206 23.57 -3.40 -1.90
CA ARG A 206 24.39 -2.27 -1.42
C ARG A 206 25.76 -2.20 -2.11
N GLY A 207 26.40 -3.36 -2.33
CA GLY A 207 27.65 -3.45 -3.07
C GLY A 207 27.50 -2.95 -4.51
N ALA A 208 26.48 -3.45 -5.23
CA ALA A 208 26.21 -3.03 -6.60
C ALA A 208 25.94 -1.52 -6.73
N ILE A 209 25.19 -0.93 -5.79
CA ILE A 209 24.93 0.52 -5.74
C ILE A 209 26.23 1.29 -5.47
N ALA A 210 27.04 0.84 -4.51
CA ALA A 210 28.31 1.48 -4.20
C ALA A 210 29.27 1.44 -5.41
N ASP A 211 29.31 0.33 -6.15
CA ASP A 211 30.14 0.21 -7.34
C ASP A 211 29.62 1.06 -8.50
N TYR A 212 28.30 1.22 -8.65
CA TYR A 212 27.69 2.15 -9.60
C TYR A 212 28.13 3.61 -9.35
N PHE A 213 28.18 4.04 -8.09
CA PHE A 213 28.63 5.40 -7.72
C PHE A 213 30.13 5.64 -7.91
N LYS A 214 30.97 4.58 -7.91
CA LYS A 214 32.42 4.72 -8.15
C LYS A 214 32.79 4.84 -9.63
N ARG A 215 31.87 4.52 -10.55
CA ARG A 215 32.19 4.51 -11.99
C ARG A 215 32.45 5.93 -12.48
N PRO A 216 33.57 6.18 -13.18
CA PRO A 216 33.77 7.42 -13.90
C PRO A 216 32.63 7.61 -14.90
N ARG A 217 32.13 8.84 -15.04
CA ARG A 217 31.14 9.19 -16.07
C ARG A 217 31.57 10.46 -16.81
N PRO A 218 31.45 10.47 -18.14
CA PRO A 218 31.50 11.71 -18.90
C PRO A 218 30.43 12.68 -18.38
N GLN A 219 30.77 13.97 -18.30
CA GLN A 219 29.87 14.99 -17.75
C GLN A 219 28.65 15.26 -18.65
N ASP A 220 28.74 14.87 -19.91
CA ASP A 220 27.74 15.05 -20.97
C ASP A 220 26.86 13.82 -21.21
N GLU A 221 27.13 12.69 -20.53
CA GLU A 221 26.32 11.48 -20.66
C GLU A 221 25.17 11.47 -19.65
N VAL A 222 23.94 11.26 -20.14
CA VAL A 222 22.77 11.05 -19.27
C VAL A 222 22.96 9.74 -18.52
N PRO A 223 22.93 9.73 -17.17
CA PRO A 223 23.13 8.52 -16.41
C PRO A 223 22.01 7.49 -16.67
N PRO A 224 22.31 6.18 -16.68
CA PRO A 224 21.29 5.13 -16.85
C PRO A 224 20.17 5.15 -15.80
N ILE A 225 20.45 5.74 -14.63
CA ILE A 225 19.46 6.00 -13.60
C ILE A 225 19.26 7.51 -13.59
N ASN A 226 18.16 7.96 -14.18
CA ASN A 226 17.73 9.34 -14.22
C ASN A 226 16.37 9.43 -13.51
N GLY A 227 16.39 9.83 -12.24
CA GLY A 227 15.26 9.76 -11.33
C GLY A 227 15.54 8.84 -10.13
N ASP A 228 14.47 8.46 -9.43
CA ASP A 228 14.53 7.60 -8.25
C ASP A 228 14.29 6.12 -8.62
N PRO A 229 15.30 5.25 -8.48
CA PRO A 229 15.15 3.83 -8.79
C PRO A 229 14.35 3.05 -7.75
N PHE A 230 14.14 3.56 -6.52
CA PHE A 230 13.37 2.81 -5.52
C PHE A 230 11.87 2.89 -5.75
N THR A 231 11.42 3.88 -6.52
CA THR A 231 10.01 4.10 -6.87
C THR A 231 9.76 4.17 -8.37
N ASP A 232 10.78 4.02 -9.21
CA ASP A 232 10.68 4.16 -10.67
C ASP A 232 10.00 5.49 -11.08
N SER A 233 10.58 6.60 -10.63
CA SER A 233 9.91 7.88 -10.73
C SER A 233 10.85 9.05 -10.99
N GLN A 234 10.46 9.92 -11.91
CA GLN A 234 11.13 11.20 -12.12
C GLN A 234 10.60 12.29 -11.18
N GLU A 235 9.29 12.30 -10.97
CA GLU A 235 8.58 13.08 -9.94
C GLU A 235 8.22 12.16 -8.79
N TYR A 236 8.43 12.59 -7.54
CA TYR A 236 8.27 11.71 -6.39
C TYR A 236 6.80 11.35 -6.13
N PRO A 237 6.50 10.07 -5.86
CA PRO A 237 5.16 9.67 -5.42
C PRO A 237 4.79 10.33 -4.09
N ASP A 238 3.52 10.70 -3.96
CA ASP A 238 2.93 11.19 -2.73
C ASP A 238 2.22 10.10 -1.93
N ARG A 239 1.98 8.94 -2.56
CA ARG A 239 1.26 7.83 -1.97
C ARG A 239 1.69 6.45 -2.48
N PHE A 240 1.41 5.43 -1.69
CA PHE A 240 1.63 4.05 -2.06
C PHE A 240 0.75 3.05 -1.30
N LEU A 241 0.62 1.85 -1.86
CA LEU A 241 -0.02 0.71 -1.23
C LEU A 241 0.76 -0.57 -1.54
N PRO A 242 1.36 -1.24 -0.53
CA PRO A 242 1.93 -2.56 -0.71
C PRO A 242 0.83 -3.61 -0.97
N GLY A 243 1.11 -4.57 -1.83
CA GLY A 243 0.28 -5.76 -2.03
C GLY A 243 0.81 -6.95 -1.24
N ARG A 244 0.08 -8.07 -1.31
CA ARG A 244 0.52 -9.35 -0.72
C ARG A 244 1.81 -9.85 -1.34
N ALA A 245 2.68 -10.39 -0.49
CA ALA A 245 3.88 -11.04 -0.96
C ALA A 245 3.58 -12.36 -1.68
N ARG A 246 4.33 -12.63 -2.75
CA ARG A 246 4.50 -13.97 -3.32
C ARG A 246 5.80 -14.54 -2.76
N ILE A 247 5.71 -15.63 -1.98
CA ILE A 247 6.87 -16.21 -1.30
C ILE A 247 7.21 -17.55 -1.95
N ASP A 248 8.49 -17.72 -2.31
CA ASP A 248 9.07 -18.96 -2.83
C ASP A 248 10.38 -19.26 -2.08
N GLY A 249 10.27 -20.11 -1.06
CA GLY A 249 11.38 -20.48 -0.19
C GLY A 249 12.03 -19.26 0.50
N ALA A 250 13.28 -18.97 0.12
CA ALA A 250 14.06 -17.85 0.64
C ALA A 250 13.91 -16.56 -0.20
N ARG A 251 13.03 -16.57 -1.21
CA ARG A 251 12.75 -15.43 -2.07
C ARG A 251 11.32 -14.97 -1.86
N ALA A 252 11.09 -13.68 -2.00
CA ALA A 252 9.74 -13.12 -2.04
C ALA A 252 9.66 -11.96 -3.02
N SER A 253 8.47 -11.68 -3.49
CA SER A 253 8.19 -10.47 -4.23
C SER A 253 6.95 -9.75 -3.69
N VAL A 254 7.04 -8.44 -3.56
CA VAL A 254 5.95 -7.58 -3.05
C VAL A 254 5.64 -6.54 -4.12
N PRO A 255 4.45 -6.58 -4.76
CA PRO A 255 4.03 -5.49 -5.64
C PRO A 255 3.71 -4.26 -4.79
N ILE A 256 4.08 -3.07 -5.26
CA ILE A 256 3.71 -1.80 -4.66
C ILE A 256 3.00 -0.99 -5.73
N ARG A 257 1.79 -0.52 -5.43
CA ARG A 257 1.15 0.53 -6.21
C ARG A 257 1.62 1.88 -5.70
N LEU A 258 2.08 2.75 -6.58
CA LEU A 258 2.57 4.10 -6.30
C LEU A 258 1.70 5.11 -7.04
N GLY A 259 1.60 6.34 -6.53
CA GLY A 259 0.93 7.44 -7.21
C GLY A 259 1.48 8.81 -6.82
N ASP A 260 1.28 9.78 -7.71
CA ASP A 260 1.76 11.18 -7.58
C ASP A 260 0.65 12.23 -7.80
N GLY A 261 -0.60 11.77 -7.93
CA GLY A 261 -1.79 12.59 -8.14
C GLY A 261 -2.18 12.69 -9.60
N SER A 262 -1.23 12.49 -10.51
CA SER A 262 -1.46 12.50 -11.96
C SER A 262 -1.61 11.08 -12.53
N ARG A 263 -0.88 10.12 -11.97
CA ARG A 263 -0.84 8.73 -12.44
C ARG A 263 -0.66 7.76 -11.28
N ASP A 264 -1.00 6.50 -11.55
CA ASP A 264 -0.66 5.35 -10.73
C ASP A 264 0.24 4.40 -11.53
N TRP A 265 1.21 3.78 -10.88
CA TRP A 265 2.07 2.74 -11.47
C TRP A 265 2.42 1.68 -10.45
N GLN A 266 3.04 0.57 -10.91
CA GLN A 266 3.40 -0.53 -10.03
C GLN A 266 4.87 -0.91 -10.20
N VAL A 267 5.58 -1.00 -9.08
CA VAL A 267 6.92 -1.58 -8.97
C VAL A 267 6.82 -2.87 -8.17
N GLU A 268 7.72 -3.81 -8.38
CA GLU A 268 7.80 -5.02 -7.57
C GLU A 268 9.12 -5.10 -6.83
N VAL A 269 9.06 -5.14 -5.51
CA VAL A 269 10.23 -5.32 -4.65
C VAL A 269 10.58 -6.80 -4.61
N LEU A 270 11.82 -7.13 -4.91
CA LEU A 270 12.34 -8.49 -4.84
C LEU A 270 13.16 -8.61 -3.56
N LEU A 271 12.79 -9.56 -2.71
CA LEU A 271 13.39 -9.74 -1.39
C LEU A 271 14.05 -11.10 -1.25
N LEU A 272 15.12 -11.13 -0.45
CA LEU A 272 15.78 -12.34 0.01
C LEU A 272 15.67 -12.48 1.52
N ARG A 273 15.53 -13.72 1.97
CA ARG A 273 15.54 -14.07 3.39
C ARG A 273 16.98 -14.29 3.86
N GLU A 274 17.45 -13.43 4.76
CA GLU A 274 18.75 -13.54 5.43
C GLU A 274 18.54 -13.88 6.91
N GLY A 275 18.67 -15.17 7.25
CA GLY A 275 18.33 -15.67 8.58
C GLY A 275 16.83 -15.50 8.86
N SER A 276 16.49 -14.71 9.88
CA SER A 276 15.10 -14.40 10.23
C SER A 276 14.53 -13.16 9.53
N ARG A 277 15.33 -12.42 8.76
CA ARG A 277 14.95 -11.11 8.21
C ARG A 277 14.72 -11.18 6.71
N TRP A 278 13.78 -10.39 6.22
CA TRP A 278 13.62 -10.11 4.81
C TRP A 278 14.34 -8.81 4.45
N ARG A 279 15.07 -8.81 3.34
CA ARG A 279 15.75 -7.62 2.82
C ARG A 279 15.52 -7.48 1.32
N VAL A 280 15.44 -6.25 0.87
CA VAL A 280 15.32 -5.90 -0.54
C VAL A 280 16.63 -6.19 -1.25
N ASP A 281 16.54 -7.04 -2.25
CA ASP A 281 17.65 -7.48 -3.07
C ASP A 281 17.63 -6.85 -4.46
N ASP A 282 16.46 -6.53 -5.00
CA ASP A 282 16.30 -5.87 -6.29
C ASP A 282 14.91 -5.22 -6.38
N LEU A 283 14.67 -4.43 -7.43
CA LEU A 283 13.35 -3.94 -7.80
C LEU A 283 13.11 -4.25 -9.26
N ARG A 284 11.89 -4.64 -9.61
CA ARG A 284 11.44 -4.86 -10.99
C ARG A 284 10.43 -3.79 -11.37
N TYR A 285 10.70 -3.09 -12.45
CA TYR A 285 9.92 -1.95 -12.95
C TYR A 285 8.88 -2.39 -13.99
N PRO A 286 7.90 -1.53 -14.32
CA PRO A 286 7.11 -1.67 -15.54
C PRO A 286 8.02 -1.94 -16.75
N GLY A 287 7.66 -2.93 -17.57
CA GLY A 287 8.49 -3.35 -18.71
C GLY A 287 9.59 -4.37 -18.38
N GLY A 288 9.79 -4.71 -17.09
CA GLY A 288 10.61 -5.85 -16.67
C GLY A 288 12.09 -5.58 -16.42
N ALA A 289 12.57 -4.35 -16.67
CA ALA A 289 13.89 -3.91 -16.23
C ALA A 289 14.01 -3.98 -14.70
N THR A 290 15.24 -4.13 -14.19
CA THR A 290 15.50 -4.18 -12.74
C THR A 290 16.53 -3.17 -12.28
N LEU A 291 16.50 -2.82 -11.00
CA LEU A 291 17.51 -1.95 -10.39
C LEU A 291 18.90 -2.54 -10.60
N ARG A 292 19.11 -3.82 -10.27
CA ARG A 292 20.40 -4.48 -10.51
C ARG A 292 20.82 -4.43 -11.96
N GLY A 293 19.90 -4.53 -12.91
CA GLY A 293 20.16 -4.34 -14.33
C GLY A 293 20.67 -2.92 -14.65
N LEU A 294 19.99 -1.89 -14.15
CA LEU A 294 20.43 -0.49 -14.30
C LEU A 294 21.76 -0.18 -13.60
N LEU A 295 22.10 -0.95 -12.57
CA LEU A 295 23.38 -0.86 -11.88
C LEU A 295 24.51 -1.55 -12.65
N GLN A 296 24.26 -2.30 -13.73
CA GLN A 296 25.35 -2.88 -14.54
C GLN A 296 25.94 -1.86 -15.51
N PRO A 297 27.18 -2.05 -16.00
CA PRO A 297 27.68 -1.28 -17.13
C PRO A 297 26.80 -1.52 -18.37
N ALA A 298 26.68 -0.52 -19.24
CA ALA A 298 26.03 -0.73 -20.53
C ALA A 298 26.74 -1.87 -21.28
N PRO A 299 25.98 -2.76 -21.96
CA PRO A 299 26.61 -3.79 -22.79
C PRO A 299 27.43 -3.10 -23.90
N SER A 300 28.67 -3.56 -24.06
CA SER A 300 29.61 -3.15 -25.11
C SER A 300 29.18 -3.63 -26.49
#